data_AF-A0A352KRK4-F1
#
_entry.id   AF-A0A352KRK4-F1
#
_cell.length_a   1.000
_cell.length_b   1.000
_cell.length_c   1.000
_cell.angle_alpha   90.00
_cell.angle_beta   90.00
_cell.angle_gamma   90.00
#
_symmetry.space_group_name_H-M   'P 1'
#
loop_
_entity.id
_entity.type
_entity.pdbx_description
1 polymer ?
#
loop_
_entity_poly.entity_id
_entity_poly.type
_entity_poly.pdbx_seq_one_letter_code
_entity_poly.pdbx_strand_id
1 'polypeptide(L)' 'KVKEFFGKEPKKDVNPDEAVALGAAIQGGVLGGDVKDVLLLDVTPLSLGIETMGGV' A
#
# COMPACT_ATOMS: atom_id res chain seq x y z
N LYS A 1 4.94 20.08 -9.58
CA LYS A 1 4.05 19.63 -8.47
C LYS A 1 4.61 18.45 -7.65
N VAL A 2 4.76 17.21 -8.15
CA VAL A 2 5.31 16.08 -7.33
C VAL A 2 6.84 16.18 -7.14
N LYS A 3 7.60 16.36 -8.23
CA LYS A 3 9.06 16.54 -8.18
C LYS A 3 9.47 17.74 -7.31
N GLU A 4 8.72 18.83 -7.39
CA GLU A 4 8.93 20.04 -6.57
C GLU A 4 8.65 19.80 -5.09
N PHE A 5 7.60 19.06 -4.75
CA PHE A 5 7.26 18.76 -3.35
C PHE A 5 8.32 17.86 -2.68
N PHE A 6 8.78 16.82 -3.37
CA PHE A 6 9.78 15.88 -2.83
C PHE A 6 11.23 16.28 -3.11
N GLY A 7 11.46 17.32 -3.93
CA GLY A 7 12.79 17.80 -4.33
C GLY A 7 13.62 16.78 -5.12
N LYS A 8 13.00 15.73 -5.67
CA LYS A 8 13.65 14.59 -6.31
C LYS A 8 12.86 14.11 -7.52
N GLU A 9 13.55 13.58 -8.52
CA GLU A 9 12.91 12.94 -9.67
C GLU A 9 12.20 11.64 -9.25
N PRO A 10 10.95 11.41 -9.69
CA PRO A 10 10.31 10.11 -9.55
C PRO A 10 11.11 9.01 -10.26
N LYS A 11 10.99 7.80 -9.72
CA LYS A 11 11.53 6.59 -10.36
C LYS A 11 10.91 6.36 -11.73
N LYS A 12 11.73 5.99 -12.73
CA LYS A 12 11.32 5.69 -14.11
C LYS A 12 11.50 4.21 -14.48
N ASP A 13 11.94 3.40 -13.52
CA ASP A 13 12.17 1.96 -13.62
C ASP A 13 10.98 1.12 -13.10
N VAL A 14 9.86 1.77 -12.76
CA VAL A 14 8.64 1.11 -12.30
C VAL A 14 7.56 1.23 -13.39
N ASN A 15 7.01 0.09 -13.83
CA ASN A 15 5.86 0.08 -14.74
C ASN A 15 4.60 0.53 -13.97
N PRO A 16 4.00 1.68 -14.31
CA PRO A 16 2.83 2.18 -13.59
C PRO A 16 1.56 1.35 -13.83
N ASP A 17 1.48 0.61 -14.95
CA ASP A 17 0.28 -0.11 -15.36
C ASP A 17 0.18 -1.49 -14.68
N GLU A 18 1.32 -2.12 -14.39
CA GLU A 18 1.38 -3.53 -13.98
C GLU A 18 1.87 -3.75 -12.54
N ALA A 19 2.57 -2.77 -11.95
CA ALA A 19 3.21 -2.95 -10.64
C ALA A 19 2.24 -3.39 -9.54
N VAL A 20 0.98 -2.93 -9.60
CA VAL A 20 -0.06 -3.32 -8.63
C VAL A 20 -0.44 -4.79 -8.77
N ALA A 21 -0.64 -5.28 -10.00
CA ALA A 21 -1.00 -6.67 -10.25
C ALA A 21 0.12 -7.63 -9.83
N LEU A 22 1.38 -7.25 -10.10
CA LEU A 22 2.54 -8.01 -9.65
C LEU A 22 2.64 -8.07 -8.12
N GLY A 23 2.40 -6.94 -7.43
CA GLY A 23 2.35 -6.89 -5.96
C GLY A 23 1.29 -7.82 -5.38
N ALA A 24 0.10 -7.87 -5.99
CA ALA A 24 -0.97 -8.78 -5.59
C ALA A 24 -0.57 -10.27 -5.76
N ALA A 25 0.11 -10.62 -6.86
CA ALA A 25 0.60 -11.98 -7.09
C ALA A 25 1.65 -12.39 -6.05
N ILE A 26 2.59 -11.50 -5.71
CA ILE A 26 3.58 -11.73 -4.66
C ILE A 26 2.89 -11.96 -3.31
N GLN A 27 1.91 -11.11 -2.96
CA GLN A 27 1.15 -11.29 -1.72
C GLN A 27 0.41 -12.63 -1.70
N GLY A 28 -0.13 -13.08 -2.84
CA GLY A 28 -0.69 -14.42 -2.98
C GLY A 28 0.33 -15.54 -2.72
N GLY A 29 1.55 -15.41 -3.25
CA GLY A 29 2.64 -16.35 -3.01
C GLY A 29 3.12 -16.38 -1.54
N VAL A 30 3.07 -15.24 -0.84
CA VAL A 30 3.37 -15.17 0.61
C VAL A 30 2.30 -15.94 1.40
N LEU A 31 1.02 -15.75 1.07
CA LEU A 31 -0.09 -16.45 1.71
C LEU A 31 -0.09 -17.96 1.41
N GLY A 32 0.26 -18.35 0.18
CA GLY A 32 0.42 -19.75 -0.22
C GLY A 32 1.66 -20.42 0.38
N GLY A 33 2.60 -19.63 0.90
CA GLY A 33 3.85 -20.11 1.48
C GLY A 33 4.94 -20.42 0.47
N ASP A 34 4.77 -20.10 -0.81
CA ASP A 34 5.79 -20.25 -1.85
C ASP A 34 6.86 -19.14 -1.76
N VAL A 35 6.47 -17.95 -1.29
CA VAL A 35 7.37 -16.84 -1.01
C VAL A 35 7.67 -16.79 0.48
N LYS A 36 8.95 -16.91 0.83
CA LYS A 36 9.45 -16.85 2.22
C LYS A 36 10.22 -15.55 2.46
N ASP A 37 10.43 -15.24 3.74
CA ASP A 37 11.22 -14.09 4.22
C ASP A 37 10.69 -12.70 3.82
N VAL A 38 9.38 -12.60 3.57
CA VAL A 38 8.66 -11.34 3.34
C VAL A 38 7.64 -11.12 4.46
N LEU A 39 7.68 -9.94 5.07
CA LEU A 39 6.73 -9.50 6.09
C LEU A 39 6.01 -8.23 5.62
N LEU A 40 4.68 -8.24 5.67
CA LEU A 40 3.83 -7.08 5.39
C LEU A 40 3.02 -6.73 6.63
N LEU A 41 3.08 -5.46 7.03
CA LEU A 41 2.24 -4.89 8.08
C LEU A 41 1.57 -3.63 7.51
N ASP A 42 0.25 -3.67 7.37
CA ASP A 42 -0.54 -2.59 6.79
C ASP A 42 -1.45 -1.93 7.84
N VAL A 43 -2.02 -0.77 7.50
CA VAL A 43 -2.82 0.07 8.38
C VAL A 43 -4.23 0.30 7.83
N THR A 44 -5.20 0.56 8.71
CA THR A 44 -6.52 1.03 8.30
C THR A 44 -6.46 2.55 8.07
N PRO A 45 -6.85 3.06 6.89
CA PRO A 45 -6.64 4.47 6.54
C PRO A 45 -7.66 5.43 7.20
N LEU A 46 -8.76 4.89 7.70
CA LEU A 46 -9.85 5.67 8.26
C LEU A 46 -9.99 5.40 9.74
N SER A 47 -10.31 6.45 10.50
CA SER A 47 -10.77 6.32 11.87
C SER A 47 -12.07 5.51 11.88
N LEU A 48 -12.13 4.47 12.70
CA LEU A 48 -13.34 3.72 12.98
C LEU A 48 -13.92 4.19 14.32
N GLY A 49 -15.14 4.70 14.29
CA GLY A 49 -15.86 5.17 15.47
C GLY A 49 -17.33 4.79 15.41
N ILE A 50 -18.00 4.87 16.56
CA ILE A 50 -19.45 4.75 16.66
C ILE A 50 -20.02 6.10 17.08
N GLU A 51 -21.22 6.41 16.60
CA GLU A 51 -21.93 7.63 17.01
C GLU A 51 -22.55 7.42 18.40
N THR A 52 -22.31 8.35 19.32
CA THR A 52 -22.90 8.37 20.66
C THR A 52 -23.93 9.50 20.80
N MET A 53 -24.88 9.33 21.73
CA MET A 53 -25.89 10.35 22.01
C MET A 53 -25.22 11.68 22.39
N GLY A 54 -25.46 12.73 21.60
CA GLY A 54 -24.84 14.04 21.77
C GLY A 54 -24.09 14.54 20.53
N GLY A 55 -23.72 13.66 19.58
CA GLY A 55 -23.14 14.07 18.29
C GLY A 55 -21.83 14.86 18.39
N VAL A 56 -21.15 14.78 19.54
CA VAL A 56 -19.78 15.26 19.80
C VAL A 56 -18.93 14.06 20.17
#